data_AF-A0AAX0L2C6-F1
#
_entry.id   AF-A0AAX0L2C6-F1
#
_cell.length_a   1.000
_cell.length_b   1.000
_cell.length_c   1.000
_cell.angle_alpha   90.00
_cell.angle_beta   90.00
_cell.angle_gamma   90.00
#
_symmetry.space_group_name_H-M   'P 1'
#
loop_
_entity.id
_entity.type
_entity.pdbx_description
1 polymer ?
#
loop_
_entity_poly.entity_id
_entity_poly.type
_entity_poly.pdbx_seq_one_letter_code
_entity_poly.pdbx_strand_id
1 'polypeptide(L)'
;MRRAIFSPLATALATATLLTTPALADAWRGTYLVAGVKGEDMLKMREGPGTGYKVIVGLPNGTVVRVQSCERIGNTRWCNIRLDRAPGLKGYISESYLREK
;
A
#
# COMPACT_ATOMS: atom_id res chain seq x y z
N MET A 1 0.36 -19.40 -68.98
CA MET A 1 1.09 -18.10 -68.91
C MET A 1 0.60 -17.34 -67.68
N ARG A 2 1.52 -16.63 -67.00
CA ARG A 2 1.36 -15.75 -65.80
C ARG A 2 1.17 -16.52 -64.47
N ARG A 3 2.23 -16.81 -63.68
CA ARG A 3 3.02 -15.93 -62.78
C ARG A 3 2.17 -15.06 -61.85
N ALA A 4 2.22 -15.33 -60.55
CA ALA A 4 2.51 -14.35 -59.50
C ALA A 4 2.82 -15.06 -58.17
N ILE A 5 4.07 -14.95 -57.76
CA ILE A 5 4.60 -15.34 -56.45
C ILE A 5 4.17 -14.25 -55.48
N PHE A 6 3.48 -14.61 -54.40
CA PHE A 6 3.21 -13.70 -53.28
C PHE A 6 3.82 -14.28 -52.00
N SER A 7 5.00 -13.78 -51.66
CA SER A 7 5.54 -13.84 -50.29
C SER A 7 5.14 -12.57 -49.55
N PRO A 8 4.48 -12.67 -48.39
CA PRO A 8 4.58 -11.67 -47.34
C PRO A 8 5.58 -12.20 -46.30
N LEU A 9 6.81 -11.70 -46.32
CA LEU A 9 7.28 -10.57 -45.51
C LEU A 9 7.30 -10.88 -43.99
N ALA A 10 8.49 -11.31 -43.55
CA ALA A 10 9.11 -11.05 -42.24
C ALA A 10 8.23 -11.12 -40.98
N THR A 11 8.15 -12.31 -40.40
CA THR A 11 7.97 -12.46 -38.95
C THR A 11 9.29 -12.18 -38.23
N ALA A 12 9.24 -11.30 -37.23
CA ALA A 12 9.68 -11.54 -35.84
C ALA A 12 10.58 -10.46 -35.19
N LEU A 13 10.19 -10.16 -33.94
CA LEU A 13 10.99 -9.71 -32.79
C LEU A 13 11.38 -8.23 -32.72
N ALA A 14 10.45 -7.40 -32.23
CA ALA A 14 10.79 -6.28 -31.36
C ALA A 14 10.40 -6.67 -29.93
N THR A 15 11.39 -7.01 -29.13
CA THR A 15 11.29 -7.36 -27.71
C THR A 15 10.82 -6.13 -26.92
N ALA A 16 9.59 -6.17 -26.41
CA ALA A 16 9.13 -5.21 -25.42
C ALA A 16 9.90 -5.45 -24.12
N THR A 17 10.86 -4.57 -23.79
CA THR A 17 11.49 -4.56 -22.47
C THR A 17 10.45 -4.10 -21.44
N LEU A 18 9.83 -5.07 -20.77
CA LEU A 18 9.03 -4.81 -19.58
C LEU A 18 9.95 -4.24 -18.51
N LEU A 19 9.95 -2.92 -18.31
CA LEU A 19 10.46 -2.31 -17.09
C LEU A 19 9.48 -2.64 -15.96
N THR A 20 9.49 -3.89 -15.48
CA THR A 20 8.85 -4.24 -14.22
C THR A 20 9.61 -3.52 -13.11
N THR A 21 9.07 -2.40 -12.65
CA THR A 21 9.53 -1.72 -11.43
C THR A 21 8.52 -1.93 -10.30
N PRO A 22 8.50 -3.09 -9.61
CA PRO A 22 7.81 -3.20 -8.34
C PRO A 22 8.86 -3.15 -7.23
N ALA A 23 9.30 -1.96 -6.83
CA ALA A 23 10.21 -1.86 -5.67
C ALA A 23 9.80 -0.82 -4.63
N LEU A 24 8.94 0.15 -4.99
CA LEU A 24 8.52 1.18 -4.03
C LEU A 24 7.20 0.85 -3.31
N ALA A 25 6.40 -0.09 -3.84
CA ALA A 25 5.14 -0.47 -3.21
C ALA A 25 5.31 -1.42 -2.01
N ASP A 26 6.42 -2.15 -1.93
CA ASP A 26 6.68 -3.15 -0.88
C ASP A 26 7.47 -2.64 0.31
N ALA A 27 8.09 -1.45 0.23
CA ALA A 27 8.97 -0.94 1.28
C ALA A 27 8.29 -0.75 2.66
N TRP A 28 6.96 -0.70 2.70
CA TRP A 28 6.19 -0.50 3.93
C TRP A 28 5.38 -1.73 4.34
N ARG A 29 5.38 -2.81 3.56
CA ARG A 29 4.64 -4.01 3.98
C ARG A 29 5.38 -4.68 5.11
N GLY A 30 4.70 -4.88 6.23
CA GLY A 30 5.35 -5.43 7.40
C GLY A 30 4.52 -5.35 8.67
N THR A 31 5.14 -5.74 9.77
CA THR A 31 4.56 -5.66 11.11
C THR A 31 5.17 -4.48 11.85
N TYR A 32 4.32 -3.65 12.44
CA TYR A 32 4.73 -2.43 13.13
C TYR A 32 4.00 -2.31 14.46
N LEU A 33 4.52 -1.45 15.33
CA LEU A 33 3.89 -1.02 16.59
C LEU A 33 3.35 0.41 16.44
N VAL A 34 2.17 0.63 16.99
CA VAL A 34 1.65 1.99 17.21
C VAL A 34 2.45 2.66 18.33
N ALA A 35 3.01 3.83 18.07
CA ALA A 35 3.78 4.59 19.05
C ALA A 35 3.63 6.11 18.84
N GLY A 36 3.97 6.91 19.86
CA GLY A 36 4.00 8.37 19.77
C GLY A 36 2.65 9.05 20.00
N VAL A 37 1.62 8.31 20.41
CA VAL A 37 0.37 8.89 20.92
C VAL A 37 0.61 9.42 22.34
N LYS A 38 0.09 10.62 22.66
CA LYS A 38 0.33 11.30 23.94
C LYS A 38 -0.75 10.99 24.97
N GLY A 39 -0.34 10.86 26.24
CA GLY A 39 -1.27 10.64 27.37
C GLY A 39 -2.12 9.40 27.19
N GLU A 40 -3.39 9.51 27.58
CA GLU A 40 -4.39 8.43 27.50
C GLU A 40 -5.13 8.39 26.14
N ASP A 41 -4.66 9.12 25.13
CA ASP A 41 -5.29 9.10 23.80
C ASP A 41 -4.91 7.85 23.00
N MET A 42 -5.63 7.62 21.91
CA MET A 42 -5.44 6.50 20.99
C MET A 42 -5.32 6.99 19.55
N LEU A 43 -4.45 6.35 18.78
CA LEU A 43 -4.32 6.59 17.35
C LEU A 43 -5.64 6.25 16.64
N LYS A 44 -6.17 7.18 15.86
CA LYS A 44 -7.43 6.98 15.14
C LYS A 44 -7.17 6.21 13.84
N MET A 45 -7.76 5.03 13.72
CA MET A 45 -7.90 4.29 12.46
C MET A 45 -9.16 4.76 11.74
N ARG A 46 -9.02 5.06 10.45
CA ARG A 46 -10.06 5.68 9.62
C ARG A 46 -10.44 4.83 8.42
N GLU A 47 -11.62 5.09 7.86
CA GLU A 47 -12.12 4.38 6.67
C GLU A 47 -11.30 4.67 5.40
N GLY A 48 -10.63 5.83 5.34
CA GLY A 48 -9.83 6.24 4.19
C GLY A 48 -8.59 7.08 4.56
N PRO A 49 -7.72 7.36 3.58
CA PRO A 49 -6.43 8.03 3.78
C PRO A 49 -6.60 9.54 3.97
N GLY A 50 -6.98 9.96 5.18
CA GLY A 50 -7.15 11.39 5.48
C GLY A 50 -7.87 11.66 6.80
N THR A 51 -7.72 12.87 7.33
CA THR A 51 -8.39 13.30 8.57
C THR A 51 -9.89 13.57 8.40
N GLY A 52 -10.36 13.75 7.15
CA GLY A 52 -11.79 13.92 6.84
C GLY A 52 -12.60 12.62 6.82
N TYR A 53 -11.95 11.46 6.80
CA TYR A 53 -12.63 10.16 6.85
C TYR A 53 -13.08 9.81 8.26
N LYS A 54 -14.20 9.08 8.35
CA LYS A 54 -14.75 8.60 9.62
C LYS A 54 -13.73 7.75 10.39
N VAL A 55 -13.68 7.95 11.70
CA VAL A 55 -12.92 7.10 12.62
C VAL A 55 -13.72 5.83 12.89
N ILE A 56 -13.08 4.68 12.70
CA ILE A 56 -13.70 3.37 12.95
C ILE A 56 -13.20 2.73 14.23
N VAL A 57 -11.93 2.93 14.60
CA VAL A 57 -11.32 2.35 15.82
C VAL A 57 -10.21 3.25 16.36
N GLY A 58 -10.04 3.26 17.68
CA GLY A 58 -8.86 3.80 18.36
C GLY A 58 -7.86 2.69 18.69
N LEU A 59 -6.57 2.93 18.42
CA LEU A 59 -5.47 2.01 18.70
C LEU A 59 -4.55 2.61 19.77
N PRO A 60 -4.40 1.99 20.95
CA PRO A 60 -3.43 2.44 21.95
C PRO A 60 -1.98 2.22 21.48
N ASN A 61 -1.03 2.91 22.11
CA ASN A 61 0.39 2.63 21.95
C ASN A 61 0.69 1.14 22.26
N GLY A 62 1.65 0.56 21.55
CA GLY A 62 2.00 -0.87 21.64
C GLY A 62 1.09 -1.79 20.83
N THR A 63 0.04 -1.27 20.19
CA THR A 63 -0.79 -2.09 19.29
C THR A 63 0.04 -2.58 18.10
N VAL A 64 0.08 -3.90 17.92
CA VAL A 64 0.72 -4.54 16.76
C VAL A 64 -0.22 -4.47 15.56
N VAL A 65 0.26 -3.93 14.44
CA VAL A 65 -0.49 -3.79 13.19
C VAL A 65 0.29 -4.39 12.02
N ARG A 66 -0.44 -4.89 11.01
CA ARG A 66 0.15 -5.31 9.74
C ARG A 66 -0.18 -4.31 8.65
N VAL A 67 0.85 -3.67 8.11
CA VAL A 67 0.74 -2.73 7.00
C VAL A 67 0.63 -3.50 5.69
N GLN A 68 -0.41 -3.19 4.91
CA GLN A 68 -0.69 -3.82 3.61
C GLN A 68 -0.22 -2.96 2.44
N SER A 69 -0.39 -1.65 2.57
CA SER A 69 0.04 -0.66 1.59
C SER A 69 0.14 0.70 2.27
N CYS A 70 0.91 1.61 1.67
CA CYS A 70 0.90 3.00 2.07
C CYS A 70 0.88 3.91 0.85
N GLU A 71 0.16 5.02 0.97
CA GLU A 71 0.03 6.04 -0.06
C GLU A 71 0.29 7.43 0.54
N ARG A 72 0.84 8.33 -0.27
CA ARG A 72 1.13 9.71 0.16
C ARG A 72 -0.02 10.60 -0.29
N ILE A 73 -0.72 11.23 0.65
CA ILE A 73 -1.77 12.22 0.39
C ILE A 73 -1.32 13.55 1.02
N GLY A 74 -0.99 14.52 0.16
CA GLY A 74 -0.33 15.76 0.59
C GLY A 74 0.99 15.46 1.30
N ASN A 75 1.16 16.04 2.49
CA ASN A 75 2.37 15.87 3.31
C ASN A 75 2.31 14.65 4.24
N THR A 76 1.20 13.92 4.26
CA THR A 76 1.03 12.76 5.15
C THR A 76 1.04 11.47 4.36
N ARG A 77 1.78 10.48 4.83
CA ARG A 77 1.62 9.11 4.35
C ARG A 77 0.57 8.40 5.21
N TRP A 78 -0.39 7.79 4.52
CA TRP A 78 -1.44 6.98 5.10
C TRP A 78 -1.18 5.53 4.77
N CYS A 79 -1.23 4.67 5.78
CA CYS A 79 -0.97 3.25 5.63
C CYS A 79 -2.26 2.49 5.89
N ASN A 80 -2.66 1.66 4.92
CA ASN A 80 -3.72 0.69 5.10
C ASN A 80 -3.18 -0.45 5.95
N ILE A 81 -3.85 -0.72 7.06
CA ILE A 81 -3.46 -1.74 8.02
C ILE A 81 -4.59 -2.71 8.30
N ARG A 82 -4.20 -3.88 8.81
CA ARG A 82 -5.10 -4.87 9.40
C ARG A 82 -4.61 -5.27 10.78
N LEU A 83 -5.54 -5.71 11.63
CA LEU A 83 -5.23 -6.28 12.93
C LEU A 83 -5.24 -7.80 12.88
N ASP A 84 -4.29 -8.42 13.57
CA ASP A 84 -4.17 -9.89 13.60
C ASP A 84 -5.31 -10.54 14.35
N ARG A 85 -5.74 -9.92 15.46
CA ARG A 85 -6.87 -10.37 16.28
C ARG A 85 -8.23 -10.06 15.66
N ALA A 86 -8.29 -9.21 14.63
CA ALA A 86 -9.52 -8.83 13.94
C ALA A 86 -9.25 -8.64 12.44
N PRO A 87 -9.06 -9.72 11.65
CA PRO A 87 -8.66 -9.62 10.25
C PRO A 87 -9.65 -8.89 9.33
N GLY A 88 -10.93 -8.87 9.70
CA GLY A 88 -11.98 -8.13 8.99
C GLY A 88 -11.94 -6.62 9.26
N LEU A 89 -11.24 -6.19 10.31
CA LEU A 89 -11.09 -4.79 10.66
C LEU A 89 -9.84 -4.22 9.99
N LYS A 90 -10.08 -3.37 8.99
CA LYS A 90 -9.06 -2.70 8.18
C LYS A 90 -9.35 -1.22 8.09
N GLY A 91 -8.30 -0.44 7.91
CA GLY A 91 -8.42 1.00 7.75
C GLY A 91 -7.07 1.67 7.61
N TYR A 92 -7.10 2.99 7.63
CA TYR A 92 -5.95 3.83 7.40
C TYR A 92 -5.50 4.52 8.67
N ILE A 93 -4.19 4.53 8.89
CA ILE A 93 -3.53 5.29 9.95
C ILE A 93 -2.37 6.11 9.37
N SER A 94 -1.97 7.16 10.08
CA SER A 94 -0.79 7.95 9.67
C SER A 94 0.49 7.18 9.99
N GLU A 95 1.41 7.15 9.02
CA GLU A 95 2.75 6.54 9.13
C GLU A 95 3.55 7.12 10.31
N SER A 96 3.31 8.38 10.69
CA SER A 96 4.04 9.06 11.77
C SER A 96 3.96 8.34 13.12
N TYR A 97 2.96 7.47 13.30
CA TYR A 97 2.73 6.69 14.50
C TYR A 97 3.16 5.21 14.37
N LEU A 98 3.82 4.83 13.28
CA LEU A 98 4.34 3.47 13.08
C LEU A 98 5.82 3.39 13.45
N ARG A 99 6.19 2.37 14.20
CA ARG A 99 7.59 2.00 14.48
C ARG A 99 7.80 0.54 14.19
N GLU A 100 9.01 0.19 13.74
CA GLU A 100 9.39 -1.22 13.59
C GLU A 100 9.23 -1.94 14.93
N LYS A 101 8.83 -3.21 14.87
CA LYS A 101 8.60 -4.04 16.05
C LYS A 101 9.91 -4.54 16.65
#